data_AF-A0A6B3H665-F1
#
_entry.id   AF-A0A6B3H665-F1
#
_cell.length_a   1.000
_cell.length_b   1.000
_cell.length_c   1.000
_cell.angle_alpha   90.00
_cell.angle_beta   90.00
_cell.angle_gamma   90.00
#
_symmetry.space_group_name_H-M   'P 1'
#
loop_
_entity.id
_entity.type
_entity.pdbx_description
1 polymer ?
#
loop_
_entity_poly.entity_id
_entity_poly.type
_entity_poly.pdbx_seq_one_letter_code
_entity_poly.pdbx_strand_id
1 'polypeptide(L)'
;ATAEDTARIRAGLGIAEGRTALLYAPTHRDYREGFVPDLDPERLARELGPDYVLLVRAHYFYGRSAGATGTADGRVLDVTAHPRVEELCLAADALITDYSSLTFDYACLDRPVVVHAPDWDAYREARGTYFDLLSGRPGDTPGPVTTTSDELVEAFRTGEWRSPASAALRTAFRERFCPYDDGHAAERVVRRFFGLPCSGLPHPGTPPPG
;
A
#
# COMPACT_ATOMS: atom_id res chain seq x y z
N ALA A 1 0.97 -12.16 10.65
CA ALA A 1 1.70 -13.12 9.79
C ALA A 1 3.13 -13.26 10.33
N THR A 2 3.73 -14.44 10.19
CA THR A 2 5.13 -14.67 10.60
C THR A 2 6.11 -14.23 9.52
N ALA A 3 7.41 -14.14 9.86
CA ALA A 3 8.47 -13.94 8.87
C ALA A 3 8.51 -15.09 7.84
N GLU A 4 8.25 -16.32 8.28
CA GLU A 4 8.15 -17.51 7.41
C GLU A 4 6.97 -17.40 6.43
N ASP A 5 5.80 -16.92 6.88
CA ASP A 5 4.67 -16.65 5.99
C ASP A 5 5.04 -15.64 4.91
N THR A 6 5.71 -14.56 5.30
CA THR A 6 6.14 -13.51 4.38
C THR A 6 7.13 -14.04 3.35
N ALA A 7 8.12 -14.82 3.78
CA ALA A 7 9.09 -15.45 2.89
C ALA A 7 8.42 -16.42 1.90
N ARG A 8 7.46 -17.23 2.38
CA ARG A 8 6.68 -18.15 1.54
C ARG A 8 5.86 -17.41 0.48
N ILE A 9 5.20 -16.31 0.86
CA ILE A 9 4.44 -15.48 -0.09
C ILE A 9 5.38 -14.88 -1.14
N ARG A 10 6.51 -14.30 -0.71
CA ARG A 10 7.50 -13.70 -1.62
C ARG A 10 8.05 -14.71 -2.61
N ALA A 11 8.40 -15.91 -2.15
CA ALA A 11 8.82 -17.00 -3.02
C ALA A 11 7.73 -17.41 -4.02
N GLY A 12 6.47 -17.51 -3.56
CA GLY A 12 5.32 -17.82 -4.42
C GLY A 12 5.04 -16.76 -5.50
N LEU A 13 5.41 -15.51 -5.25
CA LEU A 13 5.34 -14.41 -6.21
C LEU A 13 6.56 -14.32 -7.13
N GLY A 14 7.61 -15.12 -6.89
CA GLY A 14 8.86 -15.05 -7.66
C GLY A 14 9.78 -13.88 -7.27
N ILE A 15 9.60 -13.30 -6.09
CA ILE A 15 10.44 -12.21 -5.58
C ILE A 15 11.75 -12.81 -5.07
N ALA A 16 12.87 -12.46 -5.71
CA ALA A 16 14.19 -12.90 -5.28
C ALA A 16 14.57 -12.34 -3.91
N GLU A 17 15.38 -13.10 -3.16
CA GLU A 17 15.92 -12.65 -1.87
C GLU A 17 16.72 -11.35 -2.01
N GLY A 18 16.62 -10.48 -1.00
CA GLY A 18 17.31 -9.20 -0.96
C GLY A 18 16.72 -8.09 -1.84
N ARG A 19 15.73 -8.37 -2.70
CA ARG A 19 15.04 -7.33 -3.48
C ARG A 19 14.09 -6.53 -2.60
N THR A 20 14.00 -5.23 -2.84
CA THR A 20 12.98 -4.36 -2.25
C THR A 20 11.71 -4.43 -3.10
N ALA A 21 10.63 -4.97 -2.54
CA ALA A 21 9.36 -5.12 -3.22
C ALA A 21 8.48 -3.87 -3.04
N LEU A 22 8.08 -3.25 -4.16
CA LEU A 22 7.21 -2.08 -4.17
C LEU A 22 5.84 -2.50 -4.72
N LEU A 23 4.80 -2.40 -3.89
CA LEU A 23 3.43 -2.64 -4.35
C LEU A 23 2.88 -1.37 -4.96
N TYR A 24 2.61 -1.37 -6.27
CA TYR A 24 1.91 -0.29 -6.95
C TYR A 24 0.44 -0.66 -7.10
N ALA A 25 -0.45 0.08 -6.42
CA ALA A 25 -1.87 -0.22 -6.33
C ALA A 25 -2.74 1.05 -6.46
N PRO A 26 -2.85 1.64 -7.68
CA PRO A 26 -3.63 2.85 -7.91
C PRO A 26 -5.16 2.60 -7.86
N THR A 27 -5.92 3.67 -7.58
CA THR A 27 -7.39 3.66 -7.55
C THR A 27 -7.96 3.66 -8.96
N HIS A 28 -9.13 3.04 -9.15
CA HIS A 28 -9.89 3.16 -10.38
C HIS A 28 -10.35 4.61 -10.61
N ARG A 29 -10.25 5.09 -11.86
CA ARG A 29 -10.79 6.38 -12.30
C ARG A 29 -12.08 6.14 -13.06
N ASP A 30 -13.23 6.48 -12.46
CA ASP A 30 -14.55 6.38 -13.10
C ASP A 30 -14.82 7.50 -14.12
N TYR A 31 -14.06 8.59 -14.03
CA TYR A 31 -14.04 9.69 -15.00
C TYR A 31 -13.04 9.49 -16.16
N ARG A 32 -12.39 8.32 -16.25
CA ARG A 32 -11.52 7.95 -17.38
C ARG A 32 -11.98 6.61 -17.96
N GLU A 33 -11.94 6.49 -19.29
CA GLU A 33 -12.23 5.21 -19.94
C GLU A 33 -11.02 4.27 -19.82
N GLY A 34 -11.20 3.11 -19.18
CA GLY A 34 -10.18 2.06 -19.05
C GLY A 34 -9.10 2.34 -17.99
N PHE A 35 -8.18 1.38 -17.82
CA PHE A 35 -6.99 1.55 -16.97
C PHE A 35 -5.88 2.16 -17.81
N VAL A 36 -5.65 3.45 -17.63
CA VAL A 36 -4.43 4.10 -18.11
C VAL A 36 -3.58 4.35 -16.88
N PRO A 37 -2.54 3.54 -16.62
CA PRO A 37 -1.66 3.79 -15.50
C PRO A 37 -0.97 5.13 -15.74
N ASP A 38 -1.12 6.08 -14.81
CA ASP A 38 -0.42 7.37 -14.84
C ASP A 38 1.10 7.22 -14.70
N LEU A 39 1.54 6.02 -14.30
CA LEU A 39 2.92 5.63 -14.08
C LEU A 39 3.29 4.46 -15.00
N ASP A 40 4.36 4.60 -15.78
CA ASP A 40 4.96 3.49 -16.53
C ASP A 40 5.77 2.60 -15.55
N PRO A 41 5.28 1.37 -15.23
CA PRO A 41 5.96 0.51 -14.26
C PRO A 41 7.30 0.00 -14.77
N GLU A 42 7.45 -0.20 -16.08
CA GLU A 42 8.71 -0.66 -16.68
C GLU A 42 9.76 0.43 -16.63
N ARG A 43 9.37 1.68 -16.91
CA ARG A 43 10.25 2.84 -16.73
C ARG A 43 10.68 2.98 -15.26
N LEU A 44 9.74 2.92 -14.32
CA LEU A 44 10.07 3.04 -12.90
C LEU A 44 11.04 1.92 -12.46
N ALA A 45 10.76 0.66 -12.79
CA ALA A 45 11.66 -0.46 -12.47
C ALA A 45 13.05 -0.31 -13.13
N ARG A 46 13.12 0.29 -14.32
CA ARG A 46 14.39 0.60 -14.99
C ARG A 46 15.19 1.67 -14.25
N GLU A 47 14.53 2.71 -13.79
CA GLU A 47 15.15 3.86 -13.15
C GLU A 47 15.56 3.61 -11.69
N LEU A 48 14.81 2.77 -10.97
CA LEU A 48 15.18 2.34 -9.61
C LEU A 48 16.33 1.33 -9.60
N GLY A 49 16.53 0.61 -10.71
CA GLY A 49 17.62 -0.34 -10.86
C GLY A 49 17.28 -1.74 -10.34
N PRO A 50 18.27 -2.65 -10.31
CA PRO A 50 18.01 -4.07 -10.06
C PRO A 50 17.54 -4.32 -8.62
N ASP A 51 17.88 -3.52 -7.63
CA ASP A 51 17.55 -3.85 -6.24
C ASP A 51 16.04 -3.83 -5.94
N TYR A 52 15.23 -3.31 -6.87
CA TYR A 52 13.79 -3.20 -6.73
C TYR A 52 13.02 -4.20 -7.62
N VAL A 53 11.86 -4.63 -7.13
CA VAL A 53 10.83 -5.32 -7.91
C VAL A 53 9.50 -4.62 -7.70
N LEU A 54 8.77 -4.35 -8.79
CA LEU A 54 7.45 -3.76 -8.77
C LEU A 54 6.38 -4.84 -8.84
N LEU A 55 5.45 -4.82 -7.88
CA LEU A 55 4.23 -5.62 -7.88
C LEU A 55 3.11 -4.71 -8.37
N VAL A 56 2.65 -4.89 -9.61
CA VAL A 56 1.61 -4.06 -10.21
C VAL A 56 0.25 -4.70 -9.95
N ARG A 57 -0.59 -3.98 -9.19
CA ARG A 57 -1.97 -4.38 -8.89
C ARG A 57 -2.93 -3.41 -9.57
N ALA A 58 -3.39 -3.75 -10.76
CA ALA A 58 -4.50 -3.01 -11.36
C ALA A 58 -5.77 -3.21 -10.53
N HIS A 59 -6.64 -2.19 -10.54
CA HIS A 59 -7.88 -2.24 -9.80
C HIS A 59 -8.84 -3.31 -10.36
N TYR A 60 -9.55 -4.03 -9.48
CA TYR A 60 -10.40 -5.17 -9.87
C TYR A 60 -11.53 -4.81 -10.87
N PHE A 61 -11.94 -3.54 -10.92
CA PHE A 61 -12.93 -3.03 -11.87
C PHE A 61 -12.49 -3.13 -13.33
N TYR A 62 -11.19 -3.15 -13.60
CA TYR A 62 -10.67 -3.27 -14.96
C TYR A 62 -10.54 -4.72 -15.45
N GLY A 63 -10.89 -5.71 -14.61
CA GLY A 63 -10.79 -7.13 -14.94
C GLY A 63 -9.36 -7.68 -14.89
N ARG A 64 -9.22 -9.00 -14.98
CA ARG A 64 -7.93 -9.71 -14.82
C ARG A 64 -6.90 -9.41 -15.93
N SER A 65 -7.33 -8.81 -17.03
CA SER A 65 -6.49 -8.50 -18.21
C SER A 65 -5.96 -7.06 -18.22
N ALA A 66 -6.29 -6.25 -17.21
CA ALA A 66 -5.86 -4.85 -17.13
C ALA A 66 -4.53 -4.64 -16.39
N GLY A 67 -3.89 -5.72 -15.94
CA GLY A 67 -2.57 -5.66 -15.35
C GLY A 67 -1.49 -5.25 -16.37
N ALA A 68 -0.31 -4.91 -15.86
CA ALA A 68 0.85 -4.67 -16.72
C ALA A 68 1.29 -5.97 -17.41
N THR A 69 1.89 -5.88 -18.59
CA THR A 69 2.69 -6.99 -19.11
C THR A 69 3.92 -7.12 -18.22
N GLY A 70 4.00 -8.18 -17.41
CA GLY A 70 5.19 -8.43 -16.61
C GLY A 70 6.45 -8.45 -17.47
N THR A 71 7.59 -8.02 -16.92
CA THR A 71 8.83 -7.96 -17.67
C THR A 71 9.55 -9.31 -17.66
N ALA A 72 10.20 -9.66 -18.77
CA ALA A 72 10.94 -10.91 -18.90
C ALA A 72 12.10 -11.06 -17.89
N ASP A 73 12.59 -9.94 -17.36
CA ASP A 73 13.63 -9.90 -16.33
C ASP A 73 13.09 -9.99 -14.89
N GLY A 74 11.77 -10.15 -14.72
CA GLY A 74 11.12 -10.34 -13.43
C GLY A 74 11.08 -9.10 -12.52
N ARG A 75 11.43 -7.91 -13.04
CA ARG A 75 11.40 -6.66 -12.26
C ARG A 75 10.03 -6.01 -12.17
N VAL A 76 9.11 -6.35 -13.07
CA VAL A 76 7.70 -5.96 -12.99
C VAL A 76 6.87 -7.24 -12.98
N LEU A 77 6.14 -7.45 -11.89
CA LEU A 77 5.27 -8.59 -11.67
C LEU A 77 3.82 -8.12 -11.69
N ASP A 78 3.02 -8.63 -12.61
CA ASP A 78 1.58 -8.42 -12.57
C ASP A 78 0.95 -9.30 -11.48
N VAL A 79 0.42 -8.65 -10.45
CA VAL A 79 -0.26 -9.30 -9.33
C VAL A 79 -1.76 -8.98 -9.32
N THR A 80 -2.31 -8.45 -10.41
CA THR A 80 -3.73 -8.10 -10.59
C THR A 80 -4.67 -9.29 -10.35
N ALA A 81 -4.25 -10.50 -10.70
CA ALA A 81 -5.05 -11.71 -10.54
C ALA A 81 -4.91 -12.38 -9.14
N HIS A 82 -4.06 -11.85 -8.26
CA HIS A 82 -3.84 -12.43 -6.93
C HIS A 82 -5.13 -12.33 -6.07
N PRO A 83 -5.56 -13.40 -5.39
CA PRO A 83 -6.87 -13.41 -4.73
C PRO A 83 -6.90 -12.60 -3.42
N ARG A 84 -5.74 -12.41 -2.77
CA ARG A 84 -5.62 -11.78 -1.45
C ARG A 84 -4.69 -10.59 -1.52
N VAL A 85 -5.20 -9.40 -1.23
CA VAL A 85 -4.38 -8.18 -1.24
C VAL A 85 -3.47 -8.10 -0.02
N GLU A 86 -3.89 -8.72 1.09
CA GLU A 86 -3.16 -8.77 2.36
C GLU A 86 -1.83 -9.52 2.19
N GLU A 87 -1.82 -10.58 1.39
CA GLU A 87 -0.58 -11.30 1.05
C GLU A 87 0.36 -10.41 0.23
N LEU A 88 -0.17 -9.59 -0.69
CA LEU A 88 0.64 -8.61 -1.43
C LEU A 88 1.20 -7.52 -0.51
N CYS A 89 0.39 -7.03 0.43
CA CYS A 89 0.83 -6.07 1.45
C CYS A 89 1.95 -6.66 2.32
N LEU A 90 1.82 -7.92 2.73
CA LEU A 90 2.85 -8.61 3.51
C LEU A 90 4.14 -8.83 2.70
N ALA A 91 4.04 -9.10 1.40
CA ALA A 91 5.19 -9.27 0.54
C ALA A 91 5.95 -7.96 0.26
N ALA A 92 5.26 -6.83 0.28
CA ALA A 92 5.80 -5.52 -0.06
C ALA A 92 6.56 -4.85 1.08
N ASP A 93 7.66 -4.18 0.72
CA ASP A 93 8.48 -3.36 1.60
C ASP A 93 7.97 -1.90 1.63
N ALA A 94 7.33 -1.44 0.55
CA ALA A 94 6.62 -0.17 0.49
C ALA A 94 5.37 -0.25 -0.41
N LEU A 95 4.40 0.63 -0.12
CA LEU A 95 3.21 0.84 -0.95
C LEU A 95 3.36 2.13 -1.75
N ILE A 96 3.12 2.05 -3.07
CA ILE A 96 2.91 3.20 -3.96
C ILE A 96 1.42 3.19 -4.32
N THR A 97 0.71 4.22 -3.90
CA THR A 97 -0.74 4.32 -4.07
C THR A 97 -1.15 5.77 -4.24
N ASP A 98 -2.39 6.01 -4.61
CA ASP A 98 -3.00 7.34 -4.70
C ASP A 98 -4.04 7.52 -3.59
N TYR A 99 -5.32 7.57 -3.94
CA TYR A 99 -6.47 7.82 -3.09
C TYR A 99 -7.11 6.53 -2.55
N SER A 100 -6.41 5.40 -2.70
CA SER A 100 -6.93 4.07 -2.37
C SER A 100 -7.09 3.89 -0.86
N SER A 101 -8.20 3.27 -0.46
CA SER A 101 -8.42 2.84 0.92
C SER A 101 -7.39 1.81 1.39
N LEU A 102 -6.69 1.15 0.47
CA LEU A 102 -5.61 0.20 0.80
C LEU A 102 -4.52 0.85 1.68
N THR A 103 -4.37 2.17 1.60
CA THR A 103 -3.47 2.95 2.46
C THR A 103 -3.72 2.68 3.95
N PHE A 104 -4.99 2.58 4.37
CA PHE A 104 -5.36 2.35 5.77
C PHE A 104 -5.03 0.94 6.22
N ASP A 105 -5.29 -0.06 5.38
CA ASP A 105 -4.97 -1.46 5.67
C ASP A 105 -3.44 -1.66 5.74
N TYR A 106 -2.70 -1.07 4.79
CA TYR A 106 -1.24 -1.19 4.73
C TYR A 106 -0.55 -0.47 5.89
N ALA A 107 -1.10 0.65 6.36
CA ALA A 107 -0.57 1.39 7.51
C ALA A 107 -0.51 0.53 8.79
N CYS A 108 -1.34 -0.51 8.92
CA CYS A 108 -1.27 -1.46 10.03
C CYS A 108 0.06 -2.23 10.08
N LEU A 109 0.77 -2.36 8.95
CA LEU A 109 2.08 -3.00 8.87
C LEU A 109 3.25 -2.12 9.35
N ASP A 110 3.00 -0.84 9.60
CA ASP A 110 4.04 0.17 9.90
C ASP A 110 5.16 0.24 8.85
N ARG A 111 4.81 0.06 7.58
CA ARG A 111 5.73 0.11 6.45
C ARG A 111 5.56 1.39 5.63
N PRO A 112 6.61 1.87 4.95
CA PRO A 112 6.54 3.08 4.13
C PRO A 112 5.41 3.09 3.10
N VAL A 113 4.80 4.26 2.94
CA VAL A 113 3.79 4.56 1.91
C VAL A 113 4.27 5.78 1.14
N VAL A 114 4.22 5.73 -0.19
CA VAL A 114 4.43 6.87 -1.09
C VAL A 114 3.12 7.16 -1.80
N VAL A 115 2.62 8.39 -1.65
CA VAL A 115 1.42 8.84 -2.35
C VAL A 115 1.82 9.36 -3.72
N HIS A 116 1.32 8.75 -4.79
CA HIS A 116 1.51 9.21 -6.16
C HIS A 116 0.17 9.69 -6.73
N ALA A 117 -0.03 10.99 -6.75
CA ALA A 117 -1.33 11.64 -6.94
C ALA A 117 -1.29 12.69 -8.08
N PRO A 118 -1.17 12.26 -9.35
CA PRO A 118 -1.01 13.14 -10.50
C PRO A 118 -2.28 13.96 -10.84
N ASP A 119 -3.45 13.56 -10.35
CA ASP A 119 -4.75 14.11 -10.76
C ASP A 119 -5.65 14.51 -9.57
N TRP A 120 -5.05 15.05 -8.51
CA TRP A 120 -5.76 15.34 -7.25
C TRP A 120 -6.98 16.24 -7.40
N ASP A 121 -6.85 17.34 -8.14
CA ASP A 121 -7.94 18.28 -8.31
C ASP A 121 -9.14 17.64 -9.01
N ALA A 122 -8.88 16.87 -10.08
CA ALA A 122 -9.92 16.12 -10.79
C ALA A 122 -10.57 15.06 -9.90
N TYR A 123 -9.76 14.31 -9.12
CA TYR A 123 -10.28 13.30 -8.21
C TYR A 123 -11.16 13.90 -7.12
N ARG A 124 -10.71 14.99 -6.50
CA ARG A 124 -11.44 15.70 -5.43
C ARG A 124 -12.75 16.27 -5.94
N GLU A 125 -12.77 16.83 -7.15
CA GLU A 125 -14.00 17.34 -7.77
C GLU A 125 -14.99 16.22 -8.09
N ALA A 126 -14.53 15.09 -8.62
CA ALA A 126 -15.39 13.98 -9.02
C ALA A 126 -15.93 13.16 -7.83
N ARG A 127 -15.12 12.92 -6.79
CA ARG A 127 -15.41 11.94 -5.73
C ARG A 127 -15.54 12.55 -4.33
N GLY A 128 -15.01 13.75 -4.12
CA GLY A 128 -14.87 14.34 -2.79
C GLY A 128 -13.88 13.59 -1.90
N THR A 129 -13.38 14.26 -0.84
CA THR A 129 -12.44 13.66 0.12
C THR A 129 -12.83 14.01 1.56
N TYR A 130 -12.58 13.10 2.50
CA TYR A 130 -12.84 13.33 3.93
C TYR A 130 -11.74 14.13 4.63
N PHE A 131 -10.54 14.08 4.09
CA PHE A 131 -9.37 14.82 4.56
C PHE A 131 -8.47 15.12 3.36
N ASP A 132 -7.50 16.00 3.57
CA ASP A 132 -6.58 16.42 2.53
C ASP A 132 -5.32 15.53 2.54
N LEU A 133 -5.37 14.45 1.77
CA LEU A 133 -4.29 13.48 1.64
C LEU A 133 -2.97 14.11 1.17
N LEU A 134 -3.03 15.17 0.37
CA LEU A 134 -1.83 15.87 -0.14
C LEU A 134 -1.40 17.06 0.73
N SER A 135 -2.04 17.27 1.89
CA SER A 135 -1.70 18.41 2.76
C SER A 135 -0.26 18.38 3.31
N GLY A 136 0.39 17.21 3.31
CA GLY A 136 1.71 17.00 3.92
C GLY A 136 1.67 17.07 5.45
N ARG A 137 0.47 17.08 6.06
CA ARG A 137 0.31 17.23 7.50
C ARG A 137 0.34 15.88 8.21
N PRO A 138 0.99 15.78 9.39
CA PRO A 138 0.89 14.62 10.25
C PRO A 138 -0.57 14.26 10.53
N GLY A 139 -0.94 12.99 10.34
CA GLY A 139 -2.28 12.49 10.57
C GLY A 139 -3.22 12.58 9.36
N ASP A 140 -2.86 13.31 8.30
CA ASP A 140 -3.59 13.31 7.01
C ASP A 140 -2.80 12.53 5.95
N THR A 141 -1.50 12.80 5.84
CA THR A 141 -0.62 12.23 4.81
C THR A 141 0.24 11.11 5.40
N PRO A 142 0.30 9.91 4.79
CA PRO A 142 1.03 8.76 5.34
C PRO A 142 2.53 8.70 4.99
N GLY A 143 3.01 9.57 4.10
CA GLY A 143 4.40 9.59 3.62
C GLY A 143 4.61 10.64 2.52
N PRO A 144 5.71 10.61 1.75
CA PRO A 144 5.96 11.62 0.73
C PRO A 144 4.93 11.54 -0.39
N VAL A 145 4.67 12.70 -0.99
CA VAL A 145 3.68 12.90 -2.03
C VAL A 145 4.39 13.27 -3.32
N THR A 146 4.02 12.63 -4.40
CA THR A 146 4.57 12.86 -5.74
C THR A 146 3.44 13.03 -6.73
N THR A 147 3.64 13.89 -7.72
CA THR A 147 2.68 14.19 -8.78
C THR A 147 3.22 13.82 -10.16
N THR A 148 4.53 13.63 -10.27
CA THR A 148 5.19 13.18 -11.50
C THR A 148 5.97 11.89 -11.27
N SER A 149 6.21 11.14 -12.35
CA SER A 149 7.04 9.93 -12.29
C SER A 149 8.47 10.24 -11.86
N ASP A 150 8.99 11.43 -12.20
CA ASP A 150 10.37 11.83 -11.87
C ASP A 150 10.51 12.13 -10.37
N GLU A 151 9.52 12.81 -9.77
CA GLU A 151 9.43 12.99 -8.32
C GLU A 151 9.35 11.64 -7.60
N LEU A 152 8.58 10.69 -8.14
CA LEU A 152 8.49 9.34 -7.57
C LEU A 152 9.83 8.62 -7.60
N VAL A 153 10.54 8.65 -8.73
CA VAL A 153 11.88 8.07 -8.85
C VAL A 153 12.86 8.73 -7.87
N GLU A 154 12.83 10.06 -7.76
CA GLU A 154 13.72 10.80 -6.88
C GLU A 154 13.46 10.49 -5.40
N ALA A 155 12.19 10.38 -5.00
CA ALA A 155 11.82 10.01 -3.63
C ALA A 155 12.40 8.64 -3.23
N PHE A 156 12.49 7.69 -4.16
CA PHE A 156 13.13 6.39 -3.92
C PHE A 156 14.66 6.46 -3.94
N ARG A 157 15.25 7.17 -4.92
CA ARG A 157 16.71 7.28 -5.08
C ARG A 157 17.38 8.02 -3.91
N THR A 158 16.76 9.08 -3.42
CA THR A 158 17.25 9.87 -2.28
C THR A 158 17.02 9.18 -0.95
N GLY A 159 16.14 8.17 -0.91
CA GLY A 159 15.70 7.52 0.32
C GLY A 159 14.65 8.32 1.10
N GLU A 160 14.08 9.39 0.53
CA GLU A 160 13.02 10.19 1.14
C GLU A 160 11.84 9.33 1.60
N TRP A 161 11.45 8.33 0.79
CA TRP A 161 10.37 7.38 1.10
C TRP A 161 10.51 6.68 2.46
N ARG A 162 11.73 6.55 2.97
CA ARG A 162 12.04 5.93 4.28
C ARG A 162 12.77 6.88 5.24
N SER A 163 12.71 8.18 4.98
CA SER A 163 13.31 9.20 5.84
C SER A 163 12.61 9.29 7.21
N PRO A 164 13.25 9.91 8.22
CA PRO A 164 12.60 10.20 9.50
C PRO A 164 11.33 11.07 9.36
N ALA A 165 11.28 11.98 8.38
CA ALA A 165 10.09 12.79 8.11
C ALA A 165 8.92 11.93 7.61
N SER A 166 9.21 11.01 6.67
CA SER A 166 8.22 10.04 6.17
C SER A 166 7.76 9.08 7.27
N ALA A 167 8.66 8.70 8.18
CA ALA A 167 8.29 7.92 9.36
C ALA A 167 7.36 8.69 10.31
N ALA A 168 7.62 9.97 10.56
CA ALA A 168 6.76 10.80 11.40
C ALA A 168 5.34 10.98 10.82
N LEU A 169 5.24 11.19 9.50
CA LEU A 169 3.96 11.22 8.79
C LEU A 169 3.20 9.90 8.94
N ARG A 170 3.87 8.77 8.70
CA ARG A 170 3.30 7.43 8.86
C ARG A 170 2.83 7.17 10.30
N THR A 171 3.61 7.52 11.30
CA THR A 171 3.25 7.35 12.72
C THR A 171 1.97 8.12 13.05
N ALA A 172 1.90 9.40 12.70
CA ALA A 172 0.72 10.21 12.98
C ALA A 172 -0.52 9.72 12.20
N PHE A 173 -0.33 9.23 10.96
CA PHE A 173 -1.41 8.62 10.19
C PHE A 173 -1.95 7.35 10.88
N ARG A 174 -1.06 6.48 11.37
CA ARG A 174 -1.43 5.26 12.11
C ARG A 174 -2.13 5.56 13.42
N GLU A 175 -1.66 6.54 14.19
CA GLU A 175 -2.29 6.97 15.44
C GLU A 175 -3.74 7.41 15.23
N ARG A 176 -4.02 8.06 14.09
CA ARG A 176 -5.37 8.50 13.74
C ARG A 176 -6.25 7.37 13.21
N PHE A 177 -5.74 6.57 12.28
CA PHE A 177 -6.58 5.66 11.48
C PHE A 177 -6.47 4.18 11.84
N CYS A 178 -5.40 3.76 12.50
CA CYS A 178 -5.17 2.38 12.93
C CYS A 178 -5.19 2.17 14.46
N PRO A 179 -5.86 2.98 15.31
CA PRO A 179 -5.71 2.84 16.77
C PRO A 179 -6.37 1.56 17.32
N TYR A 180 -7.29 0.95 16.57
CA TYR A 180 -8.12 -0.15 17.05
C TYR A 180 -7.74 -1.53 16.50
N ASP A 181 -6.75 -1.60 15.61
CA ASP A 181 -6.30 -2.90 15.10
C ASP A 181 -5.32 -3.54 16.09
N ASP A 182 -5.77 -4.61 16.73
CA ASP A 182 -5.00 -5.46 17.64
C ASP A 182 -4.89 -6.90 17.15
N GLY A 183 -5.30 -7.19 15.90
CA GLY A 183 -5.30 -8.53 15.33
C GLY A 183 -6.44 -9.46 15.81
N HIS A 184 -7.33 -9.01 16.70
CA HIS A 184 -8.41 -9.84 17.27
C HIS A 184 -9.82 -9.49 16.76
N ALA A 185 -9.93 -8.69 15.70
CA ALA A 185 -11.23 -8.27 15.14
C ALA A 185 -12.12 -9.47 14.76
N ALA A 186 -11.57 -10.44 14.00
CA ALA A 186 -12.32 -11.64 13.59
C ALA A 186 -12.73 -12.50 14.78
N GLU A 187 -11.84 -12.69 15.76
CA GLU A 187 -12.13 -13.46 16.97
C GLU A 187 -13.27 -12.83 17.78
N ARG A 188 -13.28 -11.50 17.91
CA ARG A 188 -14.39 -10.78 18.57
C ARG A 188 -15.72 -11.01 17.86
N VAL A 189 -15.75 -10.97 16.53
CA VAL A 189 -16.97 -11.22 15.74
C VAL A 189 -17.46 -12.65 15.93
N VAL A 190 -16.57 -13.64 15.83
CA VAL A 190 -16.91 -15.06 16.03
C VAL A 190 -17.45 -15.27 17.44
N ARG A 191 -16.76 -14.76 18.46
CA ARG A 191 -17.21 -14.87 19.85
C ARG A 191 -18.59 -14.23 20.04
N ARG A 192 -18.82 -13.03 19.50
CA ARG A 192 -20.11 -12.35 19.57
C ARG A 192 -21.23 -13.13 18.89
N PHE A 193 -20.98 -13.68 17.71
CA PHE A 193 -21.96 -14.45 16.93
C PHE A 193 -22.37 -15.74 17.67
N PHE A 194 -21.40 -16.46 18.25
CA PHE A 194 -21.66 -17.70 18.99
C PHE A 194 -21.98 -17.50 20.47
N GLY A 195 -22.11 -16.26 20.95
CA GLY A 195 -22.40 -15.96 22.36
C GLY A 195 -21.27 -16.36 23.32
N LEU A 196 -20.04 -16.50 22.82
CA LEU A 196 -18.87 -16.81 23.63
C LEU A 196 -18.39 -15.55 24.37
N PRO A 197 -17.86 -15.69 25.60
CA PRO A 197 -17.30 -14.57 26.33
C PRO A 197 -16.05 -14.02 25.62
N CYS A 198 -15.90 -12.69 25.59
CA CYS A 198 -14.68 -12.01 25.13
C CYS A 198 -13.64 -11.82 26.25
N SER A 199 -13.84 -12.46 27.42
CA SER A 199 -12.90 -12.41 28.54
C SER A 199 -11.54 -12.94 28.11
N GLY A 200 -10.50 -12.09 28.19
CA GLY A 200 -9.13 -12.41 27.79
C GLY A 200 -8.67 -11.71 26.50
N LEU A 201 -9.55 -11.03 25.78
CA LEU A 201 -9.16 -10.16 24.66
C LEU A 201 -8.88 -8.74 25.12
N PRO A 202 -7.81 -8.09 24.63
CA PRO A 202 -7.58 -6.68 24.89
C PRO A 202 -8.74 -5.83 24.33
N HIS A 203 -9.00 -4.70 24.97
CA HIS A 203 -9.94 -3.73 24.44
C HIS A 203 -9.27 -2.98 23.27
N PRO A 204 -9.92 -2.88 22.10
CA PRO A 204 -9.39 -2.11 20.97
C PRO A 204 -9.04 -0.69 21.43
N GLY A 205 -7.87 -0.16 21.01
CA GLY A 205 -7.45 1.20 21.35
C GLY A 205 -6.69 1.33 22.68
N THR A 206 -6.43 0.22 23.38
CA THR A 206 -5.57 0.24 24.57
C THR A 206 -4.13 0.00 24.13
N PRO A 207 -3.18 0.94 24.34
CA PRO A 207 -1.78 0.68 24.02
C PRO A 207 -1.28 -0.51 24.85
N PRO A 208 -0.36 -1.34 24.31
CA PRO A 208 0.24 -2.41 25.09
C PRO A 208 0.95 -1.83 26.33
N PRO A 209 0.96 -2.54 27.48
CA PRO A 209 1.76 -2.12 28.61
C PRO A 209 3.23 -2.03 28.19
N GLY A 210 3.86 -0.89 28.50
CA GLY A 210 5.24 -0.56 28.12
C GLY A 210 6.31 -1.40 28.79
#